data_AF-A0A3N5MVX8-F1
#
_entry.id   AF-A0A3N5MVX8-F1
#
_cell.length_a   1.000
_cell.length_b   1.000
_cell.length_c   1.000
_cell.angle_alpha   90.00
_cell.angle_beta   90.00
_cell.angle_gamma   90.00
#
_symmetry.space_group_name_H-M   'P 1'
#
loop_
_entity.id
_entity.type
_entity.pdbx_description
1 polymer ?
#
loop_
_entity_poly.entity_id
_entity_poly.type
_entity_poly.pdbx_seq_one_letter_code
_entity_poly.pdbx_strand_id
1 'polypeptide(L)'
;IDEKMIYAITSTARLDEISDLLALSLKGDFDGAESLLSHLLHERGIAPNELINQCYRTILTMDIDRKLKVRLIDHLGETDFRLSEGANSDIQLEALIARFVISSEKREN
;
A
#
# COMPACT_ATOMS: atom_id res chain seq x y z
N ILE A 1 -12.05 -26.81 4.25
CA ILE A 1 -10.95 -26.24 3.44
C ILE A 1 -10.68 -24.88 4.06
N ASP A 2 -9.47 -24.69 4.59
CA ASP A 2 -9.09 -23.50 5.37
C ASP A 2 -8.83 -22.33 4.42
N GLU A 3 -9.51 -21.19 4.60
CA GLU A 3 -9.38 -19.99 3.76
C GLU A 3 -7.94 -19.49 3.68
N LYS A 4 -7.10 -19.80 4.69
CA LYS A 4 -5.67 -19.47 4.68
C LYS A 4 -4.88 -20.17 3.56
N MET A 5 -5.35 -21.33 3.07
CA MET A 5 -4.62 -22.10 2.06
C MET A 5 -4.83 -21.62 0.63
N ILE A 6 -5.94 -20.92 0.34
CA ILE A 6 -6.25 -20.46 -1.03
C ILE A 6 -5.35 -19.28 -1.42
N TYR A 7 -5.09 -18.36 -0.49
CA TYR A 7 -4.23 -17.18 -0.73
C TYR A 7 -2.74 -17.49 -0.87
N ALA A 8 -2.27 -18.65 -0.41
CA ALA A 8 -0.88 -19.06 -0.64
C ALA A 8 -0.65 -19.59 -2.07
N ILE A 9 -1.74 -19.93 -2.79
CA ILE A 9 -1.72 -20.48 -4.14
C ILE A 9 -1.93 -19.35 -5.18
N THR A 10 -2.62 -18.28 -4.80
CA THR A 10 -2.83 -17.07 -5.62
C THR A 10 -1.90 -15.97 -5.11
N SER A 11 -1.10 -15.31 -5.96
CA SER A 11 -0.19 -14.19 -5.59
C SER A 11 -0.92 -12.90 -5.16
N THR A 12 -1.87 -13.03 -4.24
CA THR A 12 -2.78 -12.01 -3.72
C THR A 12 -2.33 -11.61 -2.33
N ALA A 13 -2.10 -10.32 -2.12
CA ALA A 13 -1.76 -9.82 -0.80
C ALA A 13 -2.92 -10.02 0.18
N ARG A 14 -2.62 -10.44 1.40
CA ARG A 14 -3.64 -10.66 2.41
C ARG A 14 -4.07 -9.33 3.04
N LEU A 15 -5.31 -9.28 3.53
CA LEU A 15 -5.88 -8.07 4.12
C LEU A 15 -5.12 -7.59 5.36
N ASP A 16 -4.63 -8.51 6.18
CA ASP A 16 -3.81 -8.23 7.35
C ASP A 16 -2.48 -7.57 6.94
N GLU A 17 -1.77 -8.15 5.97
CA GLU A 17 -0.51 -7.61 5.43
C GLU A 17 -0.66 -6.17 4.89
N ILE A 18 -1.75 -5.90 4.16
CA ILE A 18 -2.02 -4.58 3.59
C ILE A 18 -2.43 -3.57 4.66
N SER A 19 -3.20 -4.01 5.65
CA SER A 19 -3.58 -3.17 6.79
C SER A 19 -2.35 -2.77 7.61
N ASP A 20 -1.40 -3.70 7.80
CA ASP A 20 -0.15 -3.44 8.50
C ASP A 20 0.73 -2.44 7.74
N LEU A 21 0.88 -2.60 6.42
CA LEU A 21 1.62 -1.68 5.56
C LEU A 21 1.07 -0.25 5.64
N LEU A 22 -0.26 -0.11 5.52
CA LEU A 22 -0.93 1.18 5.64
C LEU A 22 -0.81 1.74 7.07
N ALA A 23 -0.89 0.91 8.09
CA ALA A 23 -0.76 1.34 9.48
C ALA A 23 0.63 1.87 9.80
N LEU A 24 1.70 1.21 9.34
CA LEU A 24 3.09 1.67 9.49
C LEU A 24 3.27 3.02 8.78
N SER A 25 2.83 3.11 7.53
CA SER A 25 2.89 4.34 6.73
C SER A 25 2.17 5.50 7.41
N LEU A 26 0.97 5.29 7.94
CA LEU A 26 0.16 6.34 8.58
C LEU A 26 0.62 6.69 10.01
N LYS A 27 1.50 5.88 10.61
CA LYS A 27 2.19 6.21 11.87
C LYS A 27 3.49 7.00 11.64
N GLY A 28 3.88 7.19 10.39
CA GLY A 28 5.16 7.81 10.02
C GLY A 28 6.36 6.87 10.14
N ASP A 29 6.14 5.57 10.34
CA ASP A 29 7.22 4.57 10.35
C ASP A 29 7.57 4.17 8.91
N PHE A 30 8.37 5.02 8.27
CA PHE A 30 8.79 4.80 6.88
C PHE A 30 9.65 3.55 6.75
N ASP A 31 10.66 3.37 7.61
CA ASP A 31 11.59 2.23 7.53
C ASP A 31 10.85 0.89 7.71
N GLY A 32 9.89 0.85 8.66
CA GLY A 32 9.04 -0.33 8.85
C GLY A 32 8.14 -0.60 7.64
N ALA A 33 7.53 0.45 7.07
CA ALA A 33 6.68 0.32 5.89
C ALA A 33 7.48 -0.10 4.64
N GLU A 34 8.68 0.45 4.43
CA GLU A 34 9.60 0.10 3.35
C GLU A 34 10.03 -1.37 3.45
N SER A 35 10.42 -1.82 4.64
CA SER A 35 10.79 -3.22 4.88
C SER A 35 9.64 -4.19 4.58
N LEU A 36 8.41 -3.86 5.02
CA LEU A 36 7.24 -4.69 4.74
C LEU A 36 6.87 -4.67 3.25
N LEU A 37 6.95 -3.52 2.59
CA LEU A 37 6.73 -3.41 1.14
C LEU A 37 7.70 -4.31 0.37
N SER A 38 8.99 -4.25 0.70
CA SER A 38 10.04 -5.07 0.09
C SER A 38 9.77 -6.56 0.27
N HIS A 39 9.38 -6.99 1.48
CA HIS A 39 8.99 -8.36 1.76
C HIS A 39 7.81 -8.81 0.88
N LEU A 40 6.77 -7.99 0.76
CA LEU A 40 5.59 -8.31 -0.05
C LEU A 40 5.93 -8.44 -1.54
N LEU A 41 6.78 -7.57 -2.07
CA LEU A 41 7.14 -7.58 -3.49
C LEU A 41 8.11 -8.72 -3.84
N HIS A 42 9.19 -8.87 -3.08
CA HIS A 42 10.32 -9.72 -3.48
C HIS A 42 10.30 -11.11 -2.85
N GLU A 43 9.83 -11.25 -1.60
CA GLU A 43 9.78 -12.55 -0.94
C GLU A 43 8.45 -13.25 -1.17
N ARG A 44 7.33 -12.52 -1.02
CA ARG A 44 5.98 -13.05 -1.24
C ARG A 44 5.58 -13.05 -2.71
N GLY A 45 6.29 -12.29 -3.55
CA GLY A 45 6.05 -12.25 -5.00
C GLY A 45 4.70 -11.62 -5.35
N ILE A 46 4.20 -10.69 -4.53
CA ILE A 46 2.96 -9.97 -4.83
C ILE A 46 3.20 -9.04 -6.01
N ALA A 47 2.33 -9.10 -7.01
CA ALA A 47 2.41 -8.21 -8.16
C ALA A 47 2.15 -6.74 -7.74
N PRO A 48 2.91 -5.76 -8.24
CA PRO A 48 2.71 -4.34 -7.92
C PRO A 48 1.27 -3.85 -8.07
N ASN A 49 0.63 -4.20 -9.19
CA ASN A 49 -0.75 -3.79 -9.47
C ASN A 49 -1.74 -4.43 -8.48
N GLU A 50 -1.46 -5.65 -8.01
CA GLU A 50 -2.28 -6.30 -7.00
C GLU A 50 -2.14 -5.60 -5.65
N LEU A 51 -0.91 -5.21 -5.27
CA LEU A 51 -0.67 -4.45 -4.06
C LEU A 51 -1.42 -3.11 -4.08
N ILE A 52 -1.38 -2.37 -5.19
CA ILE A 52 -2.15 -1.12 -5.39
C ILE A 52 -3.64 -1.37 -5.24
N ASN A 53 -4.18 -2.41 -5.89
CA ASN A 53 -5.60 -2.74 -5.82
C ASN A 53 -6.05 -3.07 -4.39
N GLN A 54 -5.25 -3.82 -3.63
CA GLN A 54 -5.57 -4.14 -2.24
C GLN A 54 -5.45 -2.93 -1.33
N CYS A 55 -4.44 -2.07 -1.52
CA CYS A 55 -4.32 -0.79 -0.82
C CYS A 55 -5.56 0.08 -1.05
N TYR A 56 -6.01 0.22 -2.30
CA TYR A 56 -7.22 0.98 -2.64
C TYR A 56 -8.46 0.43 -1.91
N ARG A 57 -8.70 -0.88 -1.98
CA ARG A 57 -9.83 -1.54 -1.30
C ARG A 57 -9.80 -1.31 0.21
N THR A 58 -8.62 -1.43 0.82
CA THR A 58 -8.43 -1.25 2.26
C THR A 58 -8.67 0.21 2.67
N ILE A 59 -8.12 1.18 1.92
CA ILE A 59 -8.32 2.61 2.19
C ILE A 59 -9.80 3.02 2.13
N LEU A 60 -10.59 2.42 1.24
CA LEU A 60 -12.03 2.72 1.17
C LEU A 60 -12.76 2.35 2.47
N THR A 61 -12.39 1.24 3.11
CA THR A 61 -13.04 0.73 4.33
C THR A 61 -12.47 1.31 5.62
N MET A 62 -11.28 1.90 5.60
CA MET A 62 -10.65 2.50 6.79
C MET A 62 -11.46 3.65 7.39
N ASP A 63 -11.56 3.69 8.71
CA ASP A 63 -12.15 4.81 9.46
C ASP A 63 -11.07 5.87 9.76
N ILE A 64 -10.86 6.77 8.79
CA ILE A 64 -9.89 7.86 8.85
C ILE A 64 -10.52 9.16 8.34
N ASP A 65 -9.91 10.29 8.70
CA ASP A 65 -10.33 11.61 8.20
C ASP A 65 -10.54 11.62 6.68
N ARG A 66 -11.63 12.26 6.25
CA ARG A 66 -12.06 12.29 4.84
C ARG A 66 -11.01 12.94 3.94
N LYS A 67 -10.35 14.02 4.39
CA LYS A 67 -9.32 14.70 3.59
C LYS A 67 -8.08 13.83 3.44
N LEU A 68 -7.70 13.11 4.50
CA LEU A 68 -6.62 12.13 4.42
C LEU A 68 -6.97 11.02 3.42
N LYS A 69 -8.15 10.40 3.53
CA LYS A 69 -8.60 9.36 2.59
C LYS A 69 -8.52 9.82 1.12
N VAL A 70 -8.95 11.05 0.84
CA VAL A 70 -8.85 11.65 -0.51
C VAL A 70 -7.39 11.74 -0.99
N ARG A 71 -6.47 12.19 -0.14
CA ARG A 71 -5.03 12.29 -0.51
C ARG A 71 -4.41 10.93 -0.78
N LEU A 72 -4.72 9.91 0.03
CA LEU A 72 -4.19 8.56 -0.17
C LEU A 72 -4.67 7.97 -1.51
N ILE A 73 -5.95 8.15 -1.85
CA ILE A 73 -6.52 7.70 -3.12
C ILE A 73 -5.87 8.43 -4.31
N ASP A 74 -5.64 9.73 -4.20
CA ASP A 74 -4.97 10.53 -5.24
C ASP A 74 -3.54 10.01 -5.51
N HIS A 75 -2.76 9.76 -4.47
CA HIS A 75 -1.41 9.20 -4.60
C HIS A 75 -1.41 7.78 -5.18
N LEU A 76 -2.38 6.94 -4.83
CA LEU A 76 -2.55 5.62 -5.45
C LEU A 76 -2.83 5.73 -6.94
N GLY A 77 -3.75 6.62 -7.34
CA GLY A 77 -4.09 6.82 -8.75
C GLY A 77 -2.91 7.31 -9.59
N GLU A 78 -2.11 8.24 -9.04
CA GLU A 78 -0.88 8.69 -9.70
C GLU A 78 0.14 7.55 -9.86
N THR A 79 0.28 6.71 -8.84
CA THR A 79 1.18 5.55 -8.85
C THR A 79 0.72 4.52 -9.88
N ASP A 80 -0.56 4.16 -9.88
CA ASP A 80 -1.18 3.23 -10.83
C ASP A 80 -0.99 3.69 -12.28
N PHE A 81 -1.27 4.97 -12.55
CA PHE A 81 -1.03 5.57 -13.86
C PHE A 81 0.43 5.43 -14.29
N ARG A 82 1.38 5.78 -13.43
CA ARG A 82 2.82 5.68 -13.75
C ARG A 82 3.26 4.23 -14.00
N LEU A 83 2.77 3.27 -13.24
CA LEU A 83 3.04 1.86 -13.50
C LEU A 83 2.47 1.42 -14.85
N SER A 84 1.27 1.88 -15.21
CA SER A 84 0.66 1.58 -16.52
C SER A 84 1.46 2.15 -17.69
N GLU A 85 2.18 3.25 -17.49
CA GLU A 85 3.10 3.87 -18.44
C GLU A 85 4.50 3.21 -18.45
N GLY A 86 4.70 2.13 -17.70
CA GLY A 86 5.95 1.37 -17.66
C GLY A 86 7.03 1.95 -16.72
N ALA A 87 6.64 2.78 -15.75
CA ALA A 87 7.57 3.22 -14.72
C ALA A 87 8.06 2.04 -13.86
N ASN A 88 9.26 2.20 -13.28
CA ASN A 88 9.84 1.19 -12.39
C ASN A 88 8.96 1.01 -11.13
N SER A 89 8.56 -0.23 -10.86
CA SER A 89 7.63 -0.57 -9.77
C SER A 89 8.15 -0.23 -8.39
N ASP A 90 9.41 -0.56 -8.13
CA ASP A 90 10.02 -0.44 -6.81
C ASP A 90 10.08 1.03 -6.41
N ILE A 91 10.57 1.88 -7.34
CA ILE A 91 10.62 3.34 -7.15
C ILE A 91 9.22 3.93 -6.94
N GLN A 92 8.22 3.51 -7.72
CA GLN A 92 6.87 4.08 -7.59
C GLN A 92 6.17 3.65 -6.30
N LEU A 93 6.35 2.40 -5.87
CA LEU A 93 5.74 1.91 -4.64
C LEU A 93 6.43 2.47 -3.39
N GLU A 94 7.75 2.61 -3.38
CA GLU A 94 8.45 3.34 -2.31
C GLU A 94 8.01 4.80 -2.25
N ALA A 95 7.88 5.47 -3.41
CA ALA A 95 7.37 6.83 -3.48
C ALA A 95 5.93 6.95 -2.97
N LEU A 96 5.09 5.92 -3.19
CA LEU A 96 3.74 5.86 -2.65
C LEU A 96 3.75 5.78 -1.11
N ILE A 97 4.60 4.93 -0.53
CA ILE A 97 4.77 4.82 0.93
C ILE A 97 5.24 6.16 1.52
N ALA A 98 6.24 6.80 0.92
CA ALA A 98 6.71 8.12 1.36
C ALA A 98 5.59 9.16 1.33
N ARG A 99 4.76 9.16 0.27
CA ARG A 99 3.61 10.07 0.16
C ARG A 99 2.51 9.80 1.18
N PHE A 100 2.31 8.55 1.58
CA PHE A 100 1.41 8.19 2.66
C PHE A 100 1.91 8.71 4.01
N VAL A 101 3.20 8.54 4.30
CA VAL A 101 3.86 9.10 5.50
C VAL A 101 3.68 10.61 5.56
N ILE A 102 4.08 11.34 4.52
CA ILE A 102 3.95 12.81 4.45
C ILE A 102 2.49 13.27 4.59
N SER A 103 1.55 12.52 4.01
CA SER A 103 0.12 12.84 4.10
C SER A 103 -0.46 12.66 5.50
N SER A 104 0.14 11.77 6.29
CA SER A 104 -0.24 11.48 7.68
C SER A 104 0.29 12.53 8.66
N GLU A 105 1.50 13.06 8.43
CA GLU A 105 2.15 14.11 9.25
C GLU A 105 1.41 15.45 9.18
N LYS A 106 0.73 15.74 8.07
CA LYS A 106 -0.13 16.94 7.92
C LYS A 106 -1.34 16.96 8.89
N ARG A 107 -1.44 16.02 9.83
CA ARG A 107 -2.36 16.05 10.98
C ARG A 107 -1.92 17.01 12.08
N GLU A 108 -0.66 17.43 12.12
CA GLU A 108 -0.10 18.21 13.25
C GLU A 108 -0.08 19.74 13.06
N ASN A 109 -0.76 20.29 12.04
CA ASN A 109 -0.93 21.75 11.85
C ASN A 109 -2.39 22.17 11.76
#